data_AF-A0A0R3SEX2-F1
#
_entry.id   AF-A0A0R3SEX2-F1
#
_cell.length_a   1.000
_cell.length_b   1.000
_cell.length_c   1.000
_cell.angle_alpha   90.00
_cell.angle_beta   90.00
_cell.angle_gamma   90.00
#
_symmetry.space_group_name_H-M   'P 1'
#
loop_
_entity.id
_entity.type
_entity.pdbx_description
1 polymer ?
#
loop_
_entity_poly.entity_id
_entity_poly.type
_entity_poly.pdbx_seq_one_letter_code
_entity_poly.pdbx_strand_id
1 'polypeptide(L)'
;MDKNIPPPTPTLTVEAIKNAVLRLYCLEDISVVGKLGSGFYANVYLVYHRPTKRKMALKISPSGNIQRREIELLRGLRHENVQRWDSFV
;
A
#
# COMPACT_ATOMS: atom_id res chain seq x y z
N MET A 1 -46.89 9.33 -9.53
CA MET A 1 -46.53 8.01 -8.96
C MET A 1 -45.04 7.83 -9.20
N ASP A 2 -44.22 8.18 -8.22
CA ASP A 2 -42.77 8.00 -8.31
C ASP A 2 -42.44 6.51 -8.26
N LYS A 3 -41.85 6.01 -9.35
CA LYS A 3 -41.36 4.64 -9.39
C LYS A 3 -40.11 4.56 -8.52
N ASN A 4 -40.23 3.88 -7.37
CA ASN A 4 -39.10 3.46 -6.55
C ASN A 4 -38.23 2.48 -7.36
N ILE A 5 -37.26 3.01 -8.11
CA ILE A 5 -36.25 2.20 -8.80
C ILE A 5 -35.16 1.90 -7.76
N PRO A 6 -34.97 0.62 -7.37
CA PRO A 6 -33.90 0.27 -6.44
C PRO A 6 -32.54 0.64 -7.07
N PRO A 7 -31.58 1.11 -6.27
CA PRO A 7 -30.27 1.48 -6.79
C PRO A 7 -29.63 0.28 -7.50
N PRO A 8 -28.93 0.49 -8.63
CA PRO A 8 -28.34 -0.60 -9.39
C PRO A 8 -27.35 -1.36 -8.51
N THR A 9 -27.54 -2.68 -8.38
CA THR A 9 -26.62 -3.56 -7.66
C THR A 9 -25.26 -3.51 -8.37
N PRO A 10 -24.18 -3.12 -7.70
CA PRO A 10 -22.87 -3.08 -8.33
C PRO A 10 -22.48 -4.47 -8.81
N THR A 11 -22.05 -4.56 -10.07
CA THR A 11 -21.51 -5.80 -10.61
C THR A 11 -20.16 -6.09 -9.96
N LEU A 12 -19.75 -7.37 -9.93
CA LEU A 12 -18.45 -7.81 -9.40
C LEU A 12 -17.27 -7.01 -9.98
N THR A 13 -17.37 -6.59 -11.24
CA THR A 13 -16.38 -5.74 -11.92
C THR A 13 -16.31 -4.34 -11.31
N VAL A 14 -17.45 -3.70 -11.02
CA VAL A 14 -17.50 -2.36 -10.42
C VAL A 14 -16.94 -2.40 -9.00
N GLU A 15 -17.26 -3.45 -8.24
CA GLU A 15 -16.74 -3.61 -6.88
C GLU A 15 -15.24 -3.91 -6.86
N ALA A 16 -14.74 -4.72 -7.80
CA ALA A 16 -13.32 -4.96 -7.98
C ALA A 16 -12.55 -3.68 -8.34
N ILE A 17 -13.08 -2.86 -9.26
CA ILE A 17 -12.48 -1.56 -9.63
C ILE A 17 -12.50 -0.60 -8.44
N LYS A 18 -13.64 -0.49 -7.74
CA LYS A 18 -13.77 0.35 -6.55
C LYS A 18 -12.76 -0.04 -5.48
N ASN A 19 -12.61 -1.34 -5.22
CA ASN A 19 -11.63 -1.86 -4.26
C ASN A 19 -10.18 -1.65 -4.73
N ALA A 20 -9.90 -1.74 -6.03
CA ALA A 20 -8.59 -1.43 -6.56
C ALA A 20 -8.26 0.05 -6.35
N VAL A 21 -9.16 0.96 -6.73
CA VAL A 21 -8.99 2.41 -6.59
C VAL A 21 -8.85 2.82 -5.12
N LEU A 22 -9.66 2.26 -4.22
CA LEU A 22 -9.56 2.53 -2.77
C LEU A 22 -8.25 2.02 -2.15
N ARG A 23 -7.53 1.11 -2.81
CA ARG A 23 -6.25 0.55 -2.36
C ARG A 23 -5.04 1.16 -3.06
N LEU A 24 -5.25 2.10 -3.99
CA LEU A 24 -4.18 2.91 -4.55
C LEU A 24 -3.86 4.02 -3.54
N TYR A 25 -2.83 3.80 -2.73
CA TYR A 25 -2.26 4.84 -1.88
C TYR A 25 -1.33 5.70 -2.72
N CYS A 26 -1.50 7.02 -2.68
CA CYS A 26 -0.61 7.92 -3.39
C CYS A 26 0.59 8.28 -2.50
N LEU A 27 1.72 8.66 -3.10
CA LEU A 27 2.85 9.23 -2.34
C LEU A 27 2.43 10.44 -1.49
N GLU A 28 1.41 11.18 -1.92
CA GLU A 28 0.83 12.29 -1.16
C GLU A 28 0.27 11.84 0.19
N ASP A 29 -0.21 10.61 0.32
CA ASP A 29 -0.75 10.04 1.56
C ASP A 29 0.32 9.75 2.62
N ILE A 30 1.59 9.92 2.25
CA ILE A 30 2.75 9.56 3.06
C ILE A 30 3.48 10.83 3.49
N SER A 31 3.53 11.07 4.80
CA SER A 31 4.34 12.16 5.38
C SER A 31 5.63 11.59 5.95
N VAL A 32 6.78 12.08 5.47
CA VAL A 32 8.09 11.67 6.02
C VAL A 32 8.26 12.27 7.42
N VAL A 33 8.50 11.41 8.41
CA VAL A 33 8.76 11.81 9.80
C VAL A 33 10.25 11.94 10.07
N GLY A 34 11.07 11.05 9.48
CA GLY A 34 12.51 11.08 9.63
C GLY A 34 13.21 9.91 8.96
N LYS A 35 14.55 9.94 8.90
CA LYS A 35 15.35 8.84 8.36
C LYS A 35 15.60 7.79 9.44
N LEU A 36 15.30 6.53 9.13
CA LEU A 36 15.59 5.39 10.01
C LEU A 36 16.97 4.79 9.71
N GLY A 37 17.38 4.80 8.45
CA GLY A 37 18.66 4.21 8.07
C GLY A 37 19.03 4.41 6.60
N SER A 38 20.28 4.09 6.30
CA SER A 38 20.84 4.07 4.95
C SER A 38 21.70 2.83 4.81
N GLY A 39 21.52 2.10 3.72
CA GLY A 39 22.35 0.97 3.37
C GLY A 39 22.68 1.00 1.88
N PHE A 40 23.53 0.07 1.46
CA PHE A 40 24.01 -0.03 0.08
C PHE A 40 22.87 -0.04 -0.96
N TYR A 41 21.75 -0.70 -0.64
CA TYR A 41 20.66 -0.90 -1.58
C TYR A 41 19.49 0.07 -1.43
N ALA A 42 19.34 0.73 -0.28
CA ALA A 42 18.16 1.55 -0.01
C ALA A 42 18.36 2.57 1.12
N ASN A 43 17.57 3.63 1.09
CA ASN A 43 17.31 4.47 2.25
C ASN A 43 15.97 4.08 2.88
N VAL A 44 15.91 4.08 4.20
CA VAL A 44 14.70 3.73 4.95
C VAL A 44 14.26 4.93 5.79
N TYR A 45 12.98 5.27 5.69
CA TYR A 45 12.37 6.41 6.36
C TYR A 45 11.23 5.96 7.26
N LEU A 46 11.10 6.61 8.41
CA LEU A 46 9.88 6.57 9.20
C LEU A 46 8.88 7.49 8.53
N VAL A 47 7.71 6.95 8.21
CA VAL A 47 6.64 7.71 7.58
C VAL A 47 5.35 7.59 8.38
N TYR A 48 4.52 8.62 8.28
CA TYR A 48 3.15 8.60 8.78
C TYR A 48 2.21 8.44 7.59
N HIS A 49 1.51 7.31 7.54
CA HIS A 49 0.53 7.02 6.50
C HIS A 49 -0.84 7.60 6.91
N ARG A 50 -1.25 8.68 6.25
CA ARG A 50 -2.45 9.46 6.63
C ARG A 50 -3.75 8.63 6.62
N PRO A 51 -4.03 7.78 5.61
CA PRO A 51 -5.25 6.99 5.54
C PRO A 51 -5.41 5.99 6.69
N THR A 52 -4.34 5.25 7.04
CA THR A 52 -4.41 4.27 8.13
C THR A 52 -4.04 4.84 9.49
N LYS A 53 -3.55 6.09 9.56
CA LYS A 53 -3.04 6.76 10.76
C LYS A 53 -1.92 5.97 11.46
N ARG A 54 -1.15 5.18 10.70
CA ARG A 54 -0.07 4.33 11.23
C ARG A 54 1.30 4.91 10.88
N LYS A 55 2.25 4.73 11.80
CA LYS A 55 3.68 4.89 11.50
C LYS A 55 4.18 3.63 10.79
N MET A 56 4.88 3.82 9.69
CA MET A 56 5.35 2.73 8.81
C MET A 56 6.79 3.00 8.38
N ALA A 57 7.50 1.97 7.93
CA ALA A 57 8.84 2.11 7.35
C ALA A 57 8.72 2.14 5.82
N LEU A 58 9.20 3.22 5.19
CA LEU A 58 9.27 3.37 3.74
C LEU A 58 10.70 3.09 3.28
N LYS A 59 10.89 2.03 2.50
CA LYS A 59 12.16 1.67 1.87
C LYS A 59 12.18 2.20 0.43
N ILE A 60 13.12 3.10 0.12
CA ILE A 60 13.30 3.68 -1.22
C ILE A 60 14.65 3.21 -1.77
N SER A 61 14.63 2.61 -2.96
CA SER A 61 15.82 2.09 -3.63
C SER A 61 15.87 2.52 -5.09
N PRO A 62 17.07 2.76 -5.64
CA PRO A 62 17.22 3.31 -6.99
C PRO A 62 16.94 2.32 -8.14
N SER A 63 16.90 1.01 -7.88
CA SER A 63 16.87 -0.05 -8.92
C SER A 63 15.66 -0.98 -8.86
N GLY A 64 14.71 -0.84 -9.80
CA GLY A 64 13.39 -1.52 -9.79
C GLY A 64 13.37 -3.05 -9.79
N ASN A 65 14.33 -3.70 -10.43
CA ASN A 65 14.26 -5.16 -10.71
C ASN A 65 14.40 -6.03 -9.45
N ILE A 66 15.29 -5.66 -8.52
CA ILE A 66 15.52 -6.40 -7.27
C ILE A 66 14.31 -6.27 -6.33
N GLN A 67 13.65 -5.12 -6.38
CA GLN A 67 12.52 -4.78 -5.52
C GLN A 67 11.31 -5.66 -5.82
N ARG A 68 11.07 -5.99 -7.09
CA ARG A 68 9.94 -6.85 -7.48
C ARG A 68 10.04 -8.23 -6.82
N ARG A 69 11.23 -8.85 -6.86
CA ARG A 69 11.48 -10.15 -6.22
C ARG A 69 11.30 -10.07 -4.70
N GLU A 70 11.81 -9.01 -4.06
CA GLU A 70 11.65 -8.80 -2.63
C GLU A 70 10.17 -8.66 -2.24
N ILE A 71 9.40 -7.88 -3.02
CA ILE A 71 7.96 -7.70 -2.82
C ILE A 71 7.21 -9.03 -2.98
N GLU A 72 7.53 -9.82 -4.01
CA GLU A 72 6.88 -11.13 -4.27
C GLU A 72 7.12 -12.11 -3.10
N LEU A 73 8.35 -12.17 -2.57
CA LEU A 73 8.66 -12.99 -1.41
C LEU A 73 7.90 -12.53 -0.17
N LEU A 74 7.91 -11.23 0.13
CA LEU A 74 7.28 -10.70 1.34
C LEU A 74 5.75 -10.76 1.30
N ARG A 75 5.12 -10.71 0.12
CA ARG A 75 3.65 -10.82 -0.04
C ARG A 75 3.10 -12.17 0.46
N GLY A 76 3.87 -13.23 0.33
CA GLY A 76 3.47 -14.59 0.73
C GLY A 76 3.71 -14.90 2.21
N LEU A 77 4.54 -14.12 2.90
CA LEU A 77 4.96 -14.42 4.26
C LEU A 77 3.99 -13.82 5.29
N ARG A 78 3.46 -14.69 6.16
CA ARG A 78 2.61 -14.30 7.29
C ARG A 78 3.06 -15.05 8.55
N HIS A 79 3.88 -14.40 9.34
CA HIS A 79 4.42 -14.95 10.58
C HIS A 79 4.70 -13.81 11.57
N GLU A 80 4.54 -14.04 12.87
CA GLU A 80 4.70 -13.01 13.91
C GLU A 80 6.09 -12.35 13.87
N ASN A 81 7.13 -13.16 13.70
CA ASN A 81 8.53 -12.70 13.64
C ASN A 81 8.98 -12.24 12.24
N VAL A 82 8.07 -12.11 11.27
CA VAL A 82 8.38 -11.63 9.93
C VAL A 82 7.66 -10.31 9.70
N GLN A 83 8.42 -9.28 9.33
CA GLN A 83 7.85 -7.97 9.03
C GLN A 83 6.81 -8.10 7.92
N ARG A 84 5.57 -7.76 8.25
CA ARG A 84 4.47 -7.78 7.28
C ARG A 84 4.70 -6.69 6.25
N TRP A 85 4.58 -7.06 4.98
CA TRP A 85 4.52 -6.13 3.87
C TRP A 85 3.11 -5.58 3.72
N ASP A 86 2.95 -4.28 4.00
CA ASP A 86 1.77 -3.52 3.64
C ASP A 86 2.08 -2.83 2.30
N SER A 87 1.40 -3.22 1.22
CA SER A 87 1.67 -2.70 -0.12
C SER A 87 1.19 -1.26 -0.28
N PHE A 88 2.10 -0.37 -0.66
CA PHE A 88 1.78 0.87 -1.37
C PHE A 88 1.99 0.57 -2.85
N VAL A 89 0.97 0.77 -3.68
CA VAL A 89 1.04 0.54 -5.14
C VAL A 89 1.65 1.76 -5.80
#